data_AF-A0A965D020-F1
#
_entry.id   AF-A0A965D020-F1
#
_cell.length_a   1.000
_cell.length_b   1.000
_cell.length_c   1.000
_cell.angle_alpha   90.00
_cell.angle_beta   90.00
_cell.angle_gamma   90.00
#
_symmetry.space_group_name_H-M   'P 1'
#
loop_
_entity.id
_entity.type
_entity.pdbx_description
1 polymer ?
#
loop_
_entity_poly.entity_id
_entity_poly.type
_entity_poly.pdbx_seq_one_letter_code
_entity_poly.pdbx_strand_id
1 'polypeptide(L)'
;IATPQVDLQPAEIQKIKQFIGNGGNLLWLIDQEPLRGLQPVAEQLGLVLGPGTVVDPDAARLNASPAVSIGAAYGRHAITDNFTLNTVFPFARQIGANEGRDWRVTRLIDVAPRGWVEMGKLDDKIGFDKGRDIAGPVTIALALERAVNDRAQRVVVVGNGNFLANQFLGNGGNLDLGMNMVNWLAGDDSMITLQPRATVDSGLDLGRTSQYFLLFGYFIFLPLAFAGIGTLIWWRRRKG
;
A
#
# COMPACT_ATOMS: atom_id res chain seq x y z
N ILE A 1 -13.62 2.95 2.85
CA ILE A 1 -13.43 4.22 3.58
C ILE A 1 -11.96 4.60 3.48
N ALA A 2 -11.65 5.79 2.97
CA ALA A 2 -10.29 6.30 2.90
C ALA A 2 -10.24 7.61 3.69
N THR A 3 -9.53 7.61 4.83
CA THR A 3 -9.27 8.74 5.74
C THR A 3 -10.17 9.96 5.54
N PRO A 4 -11.36 10.01 6.17
CA PRO A 4 -12.23 11.18 6.11
C PRO A 4 -11.47 12.45 6.51
N GLN A 5 -11.78 13.58 5.86
CA GLN A 5 -11.16 14.86 6.15
C GLN A 5 -11.97 15.71 7.14
N VAL A 6 -13.20 15.29 7.42
CA VAL A 6 -14.14 15.92 8.36
C VAL A 6 -14.71 14.86 9.29
N ASP A 7 -15.14 15.28 10.48
CA ASP A 7 -15.78 14.39 11.44
C ASP A 7 -17.12 13.89 10.89
N LEU A 8 -17.32 12.58 10.92
CA LEU A 8 -18.56 11.95 10.49
C LEU A 8 -19.66 12.14 11.53
N GLN A 9 -20.88 12.33 11.06
CA GLN A 9 -22.04 12.45 11.95
C GLN A 9 -22.39 11.11 12.58
N PRO A 10 -22.98 11.10 13.79
CA PRO A 10 -23.39 9.86 14.47
C PRO A 10 -24.29 8.95 13.60
N ALA A 11 -25.18 9.54 12.78
CA ALA A 11 -26.04 8.80 11.87
C ALA A 11 -25.26 8.10 10.73
N GLU A 12 -24.19 8.71 10.23
CA GLU A 12 -23.32 8.13 9.19
C GLU A 12 -22.51 6.96 9.76
N ILE A 13 -21.95 7.15 10.96
CA ILE A 13 -21.24 6.10 11.69
C ILE A 13 -22.17 4.91 11.92
N GLN A 14 -23.42 5.15 12.35
CA GLN A 14 -24.39 4.08 12.56
C GLN A 14 -24.71 3.30 11.27
N LYS A 15 -24.80 3.96 10.12
CA LYS A 15 -24.98 3.29 8.82
C LYS A 15 -23.80 2.41 8.46
N ILE A 16 -22.57 2.88 8.69
CA ILE A 16 -21.35 2.08 8.46
C ILE A 16 -21.35 0.85 9.36
N LYS A 17 -21.64 1.02 10.66
CA LYS A 17 -21.72 -0.08 11.62
C LYS A 17 -22.76 -1.12 11.23
N GLN A 18 -23.94 -0.67 10.79
CA GLN A 18 -25.01 -1.56 10.34
C GLN A 18 -24.62 -2.30 9.06
N PHE A 19 -23.99 -1.62 8.09
CA PHE A 19 -23.49 -2.26 6.88
C PHE A 19 -22.48 -3.38 7.20
N ILE A 20 -21.52 -3.13 8.10
CA ILE A 20 -20.55 -4.13 8.57
C ILE A 20 -21.27 -5.22 9.37
N GLY A 21 -22.24 -4.87 10.21
CA GLY A 21 -23.03 -5.84 11.00
C GLY A 21 -23.80 -6.82 10.12
N ASN A 22 -24.27 -6.37 8.96
CA ASN A 22 -25.04 -7.15 8.00
C ASN A 22 -24.16 -7.96 7.01
N GLY A 23 -22.84 -8.04 7.23
CA GLY A 23 -21.94 -8.81 6.37
C GLY A 23 -21.30 -8.02 5.22
N GLY A 24 -21.41 -6.69 5.21
CA GLY A 24 -20.80 -5.85 4.18
C GLY A 24 -19.26 -5.88 4.21
N ASN A 25 -18.65 -5.97 3.02
CA ASN A 25 -17.20 -5.96 2.87
C ASN A 25 -16.62 -4.53 2.96
N LEU A 26 -15.44 -4.38 3.54
CA LEU A 26 -14.85 -3.06 3.80
C LEU A 26 -13.37 -3.03 3.42
N LEU A 27 -12.98 -2.10 2.56
CA LEU A 27 -11.61 -1.58 2.52
C LEU A 27 -11.54 -0.33 3.39
N TRP A 28 -10.71 -0.35 4.43
CA TRP A 28 -10.48 0.80 5.29
C TRP A 28 -9.02 1.22 5.26
N LEU A 29 -8.76 2.38 4.65
CA LEU A 29 -7.46 3.02 4.66
C LEU A 29 -7.46 4.10 5.74
N ILE A 30 -6.55 3.95 6.70
CA ILE A 30 -6.50 4.71 7.95
C ILE A 30 -5.14 5.41 8.04
N ASP A 31 -5.13 6.72 7.88
CA ASP A 31 -3.95 7.51 8.23
C ASP A 31 -3.84 7.73 9.75
N GLN A 32 -2.86 8.53 10.16
CA GLN A 32 -2.68 8.93 11.55
C GLN A 32 -3.88 9.69 12.10
N GLU A 33 -3.96 9.79 13.43
CA GLU A 33 -5.04 10.48 14.13
C GLU A 33 -5.32 11.89 13.55
N PRO A 34 -6.58 12.36 13.61
CA PRO A 34 -7.72 11.73 14.27
C PRO A 34 -8.52 10.76 13.37
N LEU A 35 -9.19 9.77 13.99
CA LEU A 35 -10.10 8.83 13.28
C LEU A 35 -11.44 9.45 12.81
N ARG A 36 -11.69 10.74 13.06
CA ARG A 36 -12.86 11.49 12.56
C ARG A 36 -14.22 10.86 12.88
N GLY A 37 -14.36 10.29 14.07
CA GLY A 37 -15.59 9.65 14.54
C GLY A 37 -15.70 8.16 14.21
N LEU A 38 -14.70 7.56 13.54
CA LEU A 38 -14.69 6.13 13.22
C LEU A 38 -14.22 5.21 14.37
N GLN A 39 -13.97 5.74 15.57
CA GLN A 39 -13.63 4.94 16.76
C GLN A 39 -14.62 3.78 16.98
N PRO A 40 -15.95 3.98 16.89
CA PRO A 40 -16.92 2.88 17.07
C PRO A 40 -16.85 1.80 15.99
N VAL A 41 -16.30 2.11 14.81
CA VAL A 41 -16.07 1.14 13.72
C VAL A 41 -14.82 0.32 14.02
N ALA A 42 -13.74 0.96 14.51
CA ALA A 42 -12.55 0.25 14.98
C ALA A 42 -12.88 -0.71 16.13
N GLU A 43 -13.68 -0.26 17.09
CA GLU A 43 -14.17 -1.09 18.21
C GLU A 43 -14.99 -2.28 17.74
N GLN A 44 -15.94 -2.09 16.80
CA GLN A 44 -16.76 -3.17 16.25
C GLN A 44 -15.92 -4.23 15.50
N LEU A 45 -14.82 -3.82 14.89
CA LEU A 45 -13.88 -4.71 14.20
C LEU A 45 -12.81 -5.31 15.13
N GLY A 46 -12.78 -4.90 16.41
CA GLY A 46 -11.76 -5.35 17.37
C GLY A 46 -10.35 -4.83 17.04
N LEU A 47 -10.23 -3.73 16.30
CA LEU A 47 -8.93 -3.17 15.92
C LEU A 47 -8.25 -2.48 17.10
N VAL A 48 -6.94 -2.64 17.17
CA VAL A 48 -6.04 -1.93 18.09
C VAL A 48 -5.23 -0.96 17.25
N LEU A 49 -5.61 0.32 17.30
CA LEU A 49 -4.97 1.38 16.53
C LEU A 49 -4.06 2.17 17.47
N GLY A 50 -2.77 1.80 17.49
CA GLY A 50 -1.77 2.51 18.28
C GLY A 50 -1.57 3.96 17.78
N PRO A 51 -1.23 4.91 18.66
CA PRO A 51 -0.73 6.20 18.22
C PRO A 51 0.66 6.06 17.58
N GLY A 52 1.17 7.14 17.00
CA GLY A 52 2.53 7.23 16.49
C GLY A 52 2.67 6.95 14.99
N THR A 53 3.89 7.16 14.51
CA THR A 53 4.29 7.01 13.11
C THR A 53 5.35 5.95 12.97
N VAL A 54 5.27 5.10 11.95
CA VAL A 54 6.38 4.21 11.64
C VAL A 54 7.57 5.00 11.10
N VAL A 55 8.71 4.83 11.74
CA VAL A 55 10.02 5.30 11.28
C VAL A 55 10.81 4.13 10.74
N ASP A 56 11.26 4.24 9.50
CA ASP A 56 12.10 3.27 8.82
C ASP A 56 13.44 3.90 8.39
N PRO A 57 14.53 3.67 9.14
CA PRO A 57 15.86 4.16 8.77
C PRO A 57 16.33 3.69 7.38
N ASP A 58 15.73 2.62 6.86
CA ASP A 58 16.11 2.06 5.57
C ASP A 58 15.67 2.94 4.39
N ALA A 59 14.68 3.81 4.60
CA ALA A 59 14.22 4.79 3.62
C ALA A 59 15.31 5.80 3.23
N ALA A 60 16.24 6.10 4.14
CA ALA A 60 17.37 6.98 3.86
C ALA A 60 18.27 6.46 2.73
N ARG A 61 18.33 5.13 2.52
CA ARG A 61 19.07 4.53 1.40
C ARG A 61 18.45 4.84 0.04
N LEU A 62 17.19 5.24 0.02
CA LEU A 62 16.45 5.67 -1.16
C LEU A 62 16.32 7.20 -1.25
N ASN A 63 17.08 7.94 -0.43
CA ASN A 63 16.96 9.39 -0.28
C ASN A 63 15.53 9.84 0.11
N ALA A 64 14.80 9.01 0.85
CA ALA A 64 13.47 9.31 1.34
C ALA A 64 13.49 9.66 2.84
N SER A 65 12.46 10.37 3.29
CA SER A 65 12.24 10.65 4.71
C SER A 65 12.15 9.35 5.50
N PRO A 66 12.70 9.27 6.73
CA PRO A 66 12.52 8.11 7.61
C PRO A 66 11.05 7.81 7.94
N ALA A 67 10.13 8.76 7.77
CA ALA A 67 8.70 8.52 7.93
C ALA A 67 8.07 7.73 6.76
N VAL A 68 8.84 7.41 5.71
CA VAL A 68 8.42 6.53 4.62
C VAL A 68 8.86 5.11 4.93
N SER A 69 7.92 4.16 4.99
CA SER A 69 8.25 2.76 5.24
C SER A 69 8.13 1.92 3.98
N ILE A 70 8.95 0.88 3.87
CA ILE A 70 8.94 -0.04 2.73
C ILE A 70 8.39 -1.40 3.18
N GLY A 71 7.53 -2.01 2.36
CA GLY A 71 7.05 -3.38 2.55
C GLY A 71 8.22 -4.35 2.71
N ALA A 72 8.33 -4.98 3.89
CA ALA A 72 9.46 -5.85 4.23
C ALA A 72 9.06 -7.33 4.27
N ALA A 73 7.85 -7.63 4.75
CA ALA A 73 7.28 -8.96 4.73
C ALA A 73 5.80 -8.91 4.37
N TYR A 74 5.39 -9.83 3.51
CA TYR A 74 4.00 -10.01 3.12
C TYR A 74 3.49 -11.33 3.68
N GLY A 75 2.37 -11.29 4.40
CA GLY A 75 1.77 -12.47 4.99
C GLY A 75 1.22 -13.43 3.93
N ARG A 76 1.06 -14.70 4.28
CA ARG A 76 0.44 -15.69 3.38
C ARG A 76 -1.06 -15.43 3.28
N HIS A 77 -1.49 -14.77 2.21
CA HIS A 77 -2.88 -14.42 1.97
C HIS A 77 -3.13 -14.24 0.47
N ALA A 78 -4.37 -14.41 -0.01
CA ALA A 78 -4.69 -14.28 -1.44
C ALA A 78 -4.37 -12.88 -2.02
N ILE A 79 -4.42 -11.83 -1.18
CA ILE A 79 -4.06 -10.45 -1.55
C ILE A 79 -2.55 -10.32 -1.88
N THR A 80 -1.72 -11.08 -1.18
CA THR A 80 -0.26 -10.95 -1.17
C THR A 80 0.44 -12.18 -1.76
N ASP A 81 -0.31 -13.10 -2.35
CA ASP A 81 0.23 -14.31 -2.95
C ASP A 81 1.11 -13.95 -4.15
N ASN A 82 2.31 -14.53 -4.21
CA ASN A 82 3.34 -14.21 -5.21
C ASN A 82 3.65 -12.71 -5.36
N PHE A 83 3.43 -11.91 -4.32
CA PHE A 83 3.69 -10.48 -4.35
C PHE A 83 5.19 -10.21 -4.17
N THR A 84 5.90 -9.94 -5.26
CA THR A 84 7.37 -9.77 -5.28
C THR A 84 7.82 -8.32 -5.37
N LEU A 85 6.89 -7.36 -5.44
CA LEU A 85 7.20 -5.95 -5.58
C LEU A 85 7.33 -5.26 -4.22
N ASN A 86 8.20 -4.27 -4.13
CA ASN A 86 8.28 -3.40 -2.95
C ASN A 86 7.10 -2.43 -2.98
N THR A 87 6.40 -2.29 -1.86
CA THR A 87 5.38 -1.25 -1.65
C THR A 87 5.91 -0.17 -0.72
N VAL A 88 5.40 1.05 -0.86
CA VAL A 88 5.88 2.23 -0.13
C VAL A 88 4.72 2.88 0.62
N PHE A 89 4.91 3.13 1.91
CA PHE A 89 3.88 3.62 2.83
C PHE A 89 4.38 4.87 3.59
N PRO A 90 4.03 6.09 3.14
CA PRO A 90 4.42 7.33 3.79
C PRO A 90 3.59 7.62 5.04
N PHE A 91 4.20 7.88 6.20
CA PHE A 91 3.51 8.16 7.46
C PHE A 91 2.61 6.99 7.91
N ALA A 92 3.04 5.76 7.67
CA ALA A 92 2.29 4.57 8.09
C ALA A 92 2.07 4.56 9.61
N ARG A 93 0.96 3.97 10.05
CA ARG A 93 0.67 3.70 11.46
C ARG A 93 0.59 2.22 11.74
N GLN A 94 0.92 1.83 12.97
CA GLN A 94 0.73 0.46 13.43
C GLN A 94 -0.76 0.10 13.51
N ILE A 95 -1.09 -1.10 13.06
CA ILE A 95 -2.40 -1.71 13.23
C ILE A 95 -2.24 -3.08 13.89
N GLY A 96 -3.04 -3.32 14.93
CA GLY A 96 -3.30 -4.63 15.49
C GLY A 96 -4.80 -4.94 15.48
N ALA A 97 -5.14 -6.16 15.87
CA ALA A 97 -6.50 -6.53 16.20
C ALA A 97 -6.46 -7.53 17.36
N ASN A 98 -7.46 -7.46 18.23
CA ASN A 98 -7.67 -8.49 19.22
C ASN A 98 -8.18 -9.74 18.49
N GLU A 99 -7.55 -10.89 18.72
CA GLU A 99 -8.06 -12.17 18.25
C GLU A 99 -9.34 -12.52 19.03
N GLY A 100 -10.47 -11.98 18.57
CA GLY A 100 -11.80 -12.30 19.06
C GLY A 100 -12.32 -13.61 18.46
N ARG A 101 -13.43 -14.13 18.99
CA ARG A 101 -14.02 -15.41 18.51
C ARG A 101 -14.58 -15.34 17.09
N ASP A 102 -14.92 -14.15 16.61
CA ASP A 102 -15.73 -14.01 15.39
C ASP A 102 -14.90 -13.76 14.13
N TRP A 103 -13.69 -13.18 14.24
CA TRP A 103 -12.86 -12.81 13.09
C TRP A 103 -11.61 -13.67 13.00
N ARG A 104 -11.36 -14.24 11.82
CA ARG A 104 -10.02 -14.70 11.44
C ARG A 104 -9.20 -13.49 11.00
N VAL A 105 -8.16 -13.17 11.76
CA VAL A 105 -7.25 -12.06 11.47
C VAL A 105 -5.97 -12.58 10.81
N THR A 106 -5.59 -12.00 9.68
CA THR A 106 -4.32 -12.27 8.98
C THR A 106 -3.52 -10.98 8.85
N ARG A 107 -2.26 -10.98 9.29
CA ARG A 107 -1.32 -9.89 9.04
C ARG A 107 -0.91 -9.91 7.57
N LEU A 108 -1.16 -8.82 6.85
CA LEU A 108 -0.84 -8.73 5.43
C LEU A 108 0.54 -8.16 5.18
N ILE A 109 0.92 -7.10 5.91
CA ILE A 109 2.14 -6.33 5.61
C ILE A 109 2.82 -5.90 6.90
N ASP A 110 4.07 -6.31 7.03
CA ASP A 110 5.00 -5.79 8.02
C ASP A 110 6.06 -4.94 7.32
N VAL A 111 6.41 -3.82 7.95
CA VAL A 111 7.41 -2.84 7.48
C VAL A 111 8.47 -2.60 8.55
N ALA A 112 9.50 -1.83 8.18
CA ALA A 112 10.48 -1.28 9.12
C ALA A 112 11.08 -2.33 10.08
N PRO A 113 11.71 -3.42 9.57
CA PRO A 113 12.25 -4.51 10.41
C PRO A 113 13.36 -4.06 11.35
N ARG A 114 14.00 -2.92 11.07
CA ARG A 114 14.98 -2.25 11.94
C ARG A 114 14.53 -0.86 12.39
N GLY A 115 13.26 -0.56 12.19
CA GLY A 115 12.63 0.69 12.58
C GLY A 115 11.80 0.56 13.84
N TRP A 116 10.94 1.53 14.06
CA TRP A 116 10.08 1.61 15.25
C TRP A 116 8.82 2.41 14.96
N VAL A 117 7.86 2.35 15.89
CA VAL A 117 6.77 3.32 15.98
C VAL A 117 7.25 4.47 16.86
N GLU A 118 7.46 5.63 16.24
CA GLU A 118 7.77 6.90 16.90
C GLU A 118 6.50 7.48 17.51
N MET A 119 6.50 7.61 18.84
CA MET A 119 5.34 8.11 19.60
C MET A 119 5.46 9.61 19.91
N GLY A 120 6.65 10.19 19.68
CA GLY A 120 6.91 11.62 19.82
C GLY A 120 6.62 12.42 18.56
N LYS A 121 7.22 13.62 18.48
CA LYS A 121 7.17 14.44 17.27
C LYS A 121 8.25 13.97 16.31
N LEU A 122 7.89 13.85 15.04
CA LEU A 122 8.87 13.72 13.95
C LEU A 122 9.58 15.07 13.78
N ASP A 123 10.79 15.19 14.32
CA ASP A 123 11.66 16.34 14.15
C ASP A 123 12.94 15.95 13.38
N ASP A 124 13.92 16.84 13.27
CA ASP A 124 15.15 16.55 12.51
C ASP A 124 16.11 15.57 13.24
N LYS A 125 15.86 15.23 14.51
CA LYS A 125 16.68 14.33 15.33
C LYS A 125 15.90 13.06 15.71
N ILE A 126 15.34 12.41 14.70
CA ILE A 126 14.65 11.12 14.84
C ILE A 126 15.63 10.07 15.36
N GLY A 127 15.34 9.51 16.53
CA GLY A 127 16.12 8.45 17.16
C GLY A 127 15.27 7.64 18.12
N PHE A 128 15.50 6.34 18.16
CA PHE A 128 14.70 5.40 18.95
C PHE A 128 14.87 5.61 20.46
N ASP A 129 13.77 5.88 21.15
CA ASP A 129 13.69 5.95 22.61
C ASP A 129 13.03 4.69 23.19
N LYS A 130 13.83 3.85 23.86
CA LYS A 130 13.35 2.60 24.48
C LYS A 130 12.26 2.79 25.54
N GLY A 131 12.17 3.97 26.17
CA GLY A 131 11.19 4.27 27.20
C GLY A 131 9.83 4.70 26.64
N ARG A 132 9.75 4.99 25.34
CA ARG A 132 8.59 5.61 24.70
C ARG A 132 8.13 4.91 23.43
N ASP A 133 9.07 4.48 22.59
CA ASP A 133 8.81 3.98 21.24
C ASP A 133 8.67 2.45 21.21
N ILE A 134 8.05 1.95 20.13
CA ILE A 134 7.80 0.51 19.95
C ILE A 134 8.71 -0.02 18.84
N ALA A 135 9.64 -0.91 19.17
CA ALA A 135 10.53 -1.52 18.18
C ALA A 135 9.75 -2.35 17.13
N GLY A 136 10.20 -2.28 15.87
CA GLY A 136 9.67 -3.09 14.77
C GLY A 136 10.09 -4.56 14.80
N PRO A 137 9.68 -5.37 13.81
CA PRO A 137 8.89 -5.00 12.62
C PRO A 137 7.47 -4.55 12.96
N VAL A 138 6.93 -3.62 12.17
CA VAL A 138 5.63 -3.00 12.45
C VAL A 138 4.59 -3.47 11.45
N THR A 139 3.47 -3.99 11.95
CA THR A 139 2.31 -4.33 11.11
C THR A 139 1.51 -3.10 10.76
N ILE A 140 1.25 -2.95 9.48
CA ILE A 140 0.48 -1.82 8.97
C ILE A 140 -0.75 -2.27 8.18
N ALA A 141 -0.93 -3.56 7.92
CA ALA A 141 -2.12 -4.03 7.20
C ALA A 141 -2.62 -5.38 7.73
N LEU A 142 -3.94 -5.51 7.83
CA LEU A 142 -4.65 -6.71 8.26
C LEU A 142 -5.77 -7.07 7.27
N ALA A 143 -6.01 -8.37 7.09
CA ALA A 143 -7.24 -8.92 6.54
C ALA A 143 -8.04 -9.57 7.67
N LEU A 144 -9.33 -9.28 7.74
CA LEU A 144 -10.27 -9.88 8.67
C LEU A 144 -11.35 -10.61 7.87
N GLU A 145 -11.65 -11.84 8.27
CA GLU A 145 -12.65 -12.67 7.63
C GLU A 145 -13.58 -13.32 8.66
N ARG A 146 -14.87 -13.42 8.34
CA ARG A 146 -15.84 -14.21 9.11
C ARG A 146 -17.01 -14.65 8.24
N ALA A 147 -17.85 -15.54 8.74
CA ALA A 147 -19.11 -15.88 8.08
C ALA A 147 -20.28 -15.07 8.68
N VAL A 148 -21.11 -14.48 7.82
CA VAL A 148 -22.38 -13.82 8.21
C VAL A 148 -23.45 -14.29 7.23
N ASN A 149 -24.52 -14.94 7.74
CA ASN A 149 -25.60 -15.50 6.93
C ASN A 149 -25.08 -16.41 5.78
N ASP A 150 -24.17 -17.33 6.12
CA ASP A 150 -23.55 -18.29 5.19
C ASP A 150 -22.74 -17.67 4.02
N ARG A 151 -22.36 -16.39 4.13
CA ARG A 151 -21.47 -15.69 3.19
C ARG A 151 -20.20 -15.24 3.90
N ALA A 152 -19.06 -15.22 3.19
CA ALA A 152 -17.85 -14.68 3.79
C ALA A 152 -17.90 -13.15 3.77
N GLN A 153 -17.77 -12.57 4.96
CA GLN A 153 -17.52 -11.16 5.13
C GLN A 153 -16.01 -10.94 5.17
N ARG A 154 -15.53 -9.99 4.38
CA ARG A 154 -14.13 -9.65 4.18
C ARG A 154 -13.88 -8.19 4.50
N VAL A 155 -12.88 -7.92 5.32
CA VAL A 155 -12.44 -6.57 5.65
C VAL A 155 -10.93 -6.47 5.49
N VAL A 156 -10.45 -5.43 4.82
CA VAL A 156 -9.03 -5.11 4.75
C VAL A 156 -8.83 -3.77 5.42
N VAL A 157 -7.85 -3.70 6.32
CA VAL A 157 -7.47 -2.46 7.00
C VAL A 157 -6.01 -2.17 6.72
N VAL A 158 -5.70 -0.96 6.25
CA VAL A 158 -4.33 -0.51 5.98
C VAL A 158 -4.09 0.79 6.75
N GLY A 159 -3.01 0.84 7.53
CA GLY A 159 -2.54 1.96 8.32
C GLY A 159 -1.89 3.04 7.48
N ASN A 160 -2.40 3.23 6.27
CA ASN A 160 -1.98 4.26 5.33
C ASN A 160 -3.02 4.41 4.23
N GLY A 161 -3.60 5.60 4.07
CA GLY A 161 -4.41 5.99 2.91
C GLY A 161 -3.58 6.49 1.74
N ASN A 162 -2.41 7.06 2.04
CA ASN A 162 -1.59 7.74 1.04
C ASN A 162 -0.87 6.81 0.06
N PHE A 163 -0.70 5.51 0.35
CA PHE A 163 0.00 4.59 -0.57
C PHE A 163 -0.70 4.45 -1.93
N LEU A 164 -2.00 4.72 -2.00
CA LEU A 164 -2.79 4.76 -3.25
C LEU A 164 -2.99 6.18 -3.80
N ALA A 165 -2.37 7.21 -3.22
CA ALA A 165 -2.39 8.54 -3.80
C ALA A 165 -1.54 8.58 -5.09
N ASN A 166 -1.89 9.44 -6.05
CA ASN A 166 -1.25 9.52 -7.37
C ASN A 166 0.29 9.58 -7.32
N GLN A 167 0.84 10.26 -6.33
CA GLN A 167 2.30 10.40 -6.15
C GLN A 167 3.00 9.09 -5.71
N PHE A 168 2.25 8.13 -5.16
CA PHE A 168 2.76 6.84 -4.69
C PHE A 168 2.27 5.64 -5.52
N LEU A 169 1.26 5.81 -6.39
CA LEU A 169 0.74 4.73 -7.25
C LEU A 169 1.81 4.13 -8.17
N GLY A 170 2.73 4.95 -8.68
CA GLY A 170 3.82 4.51 -9.55
C GLY A 170 5.00 3.86 -8.81
N ASN A 171 4.97 3.80 -7.48
CA ASN A 171 6.06 3.22 -6.70
C ASN A 171 5.88 1.71 -6.53
N GLY A 172 6.75 0.95 -7.18
CA GLY A 172 6.84 -0.50 -7.03
C GLY A 172 5.49 -1.17 -7.24
N GLY A 173 4.97 -1.85 -6.21
CA GLY A 173 3.73 -2.63 -6.27
C GLY A 173 2.49 -1.96 -5.67
N ASN A 174 2.49 -0.67 -5.36
CA ASN A 174 1.36 -0.03 -4.64
C ASN A 174 0.02 -0.18 -5.37
N LEU A 175 0.00 0.04 -6.68
CA LEU A 175 -1.21 -0.14 -7.50
C LEU A 175 -1.66 -1.62 -7.50
N ASP A 176 -0.75 -2.54 -7.76
CA ASP A 176 -1.04 -3.99 -7.81
C ASP A 176 -1.60 -4.49 -6.47
N LEU A 177 -1.03 -4.04 -5.35
CA LEU A 177 -1.52 -4.33 -4.02
C LEU A 177 -2.95 -3.81 -3.82
N GLY A 178 -3.22 -2.56 -4.22
CA GLY A 178 -4.55 -1.98 -4.15
C GLY A 178 -5.58 -2.75 -4.97
N MET A 179 -5.19 -3.16 -6.18
CA MET A 179 -6.04 -3.98 -7.06
C MET A 179 -6.32 -5.35 -6.45
N ASN A 180 -5.31 -6.01 -5.87
CA ASN A 180 -5.49 -7.29 -5.19
C ASN A 180 -6.44 -7.18 -3.99
N MET A 181 -6.35 -6.10 -3.20
CA MET A 181 -7.26 -5.85 -2.08
C MET A 181 -8.71 -5.69 -2.57
N VAL A 182 -8.94 -4.89 -3.62
CA VAL A 182 -10.29 -4.67 -4.18
C VAL A 182 -10.84 -5.97 -4.78
N ASN A 183 -10.03 -6.70 -5.55
CA ASN A 183 -10.42 -7.97 -6.15
C ASN A 183 -10.80 -9.00 -5.10
N TRP A 184 -10.02 -9.11 -4.02
CA TRP A 184 -10.33 -10.02 -2.93
C TRP A 184 -11.59 -9.62 -2.16
N LEU A 185 -11.85 -8.32 -1.97
CA LEU A 185 -13.08 -7.84 -1.34
C LEU A 185 -14.33 -8.01 -2.23
N ALA A 186 -14.16 -7.98 -3.55
CA ALA A 186 -15.25 -8.12 -4.53
C ALA A 186 -15.53 -9.57 -4.93
N GLY A 187 -14.59 -10.50 -4.68
CA GLY A 187 -14.70 -11.89 -5.11
C GLY A 187 -15.90 -12.61 -4.49
N ASP A 188 -16.71 -13.23 -5.34
CA ASP A 188 -17.95 -13.93 -4.97
C ASP A 188 -17.68 -15.32 -4.35
N ASP A 189 -18.40 -15.65 -3.27
CA ASP A 189 -18.17 -16.86 -2.44
C ASP A 189 -18.98 -18.08 -2.90
N SER A 190 -19.52 -18.08 -4.12
CA SER A 190 -20.42 -19.16 -4.57
C SER A 190 -19.77 -20.54 -4.75
N MET A 191 -18.49 -20.72 -4.43
CA MET A 191 -17.87 -22.05 -4.33
C MET A 191 -16.94 -22.19 -3.13
N ILE A 192 -17.41 -22.92 -2.12
CA ILE A 192 -16.52 -23.90 -1.46
C ILE A 192 -15.98 -24.76 -2.59
N THR A 193 -14.69 -24.61 -2.89
CA THR A 193 -13.81 -25.44 -3.75
C THR A 193 -13.08 -24.59 -4.80
N LEU A 194 -11.75 -24.49 -4.59
CA LEU A 194 -10.70 -23.98 -5.48
C LEU A 194 -10.51 -22.45 -5.52
N GLN A 195 -9.34 -22.03 -5.01
CA GLN A 195 -8.74 -20.72 -5.27
C GLN A 195 -8.76 -20.43 -6.79
N PRO A 196 -9.39 -19.32 -7.22
CA PRO A 196 -9.13 -18.79 -8.54
C PRO A 196 -7.69 -18.30 -8.60
N ARG A 197 -6.87 -18.88 -9.48
CA ARG A 197 -5.63 -18.25 -9.93
C ARG A 197 -6.02 -16.98 -10.67
N ALA A 198 -5.68 -15.81 -10.13
CA ALA A 198 -5.61 -14.62 -10.93
C ALA A 198 -4.47 -14.82 -11.95
N THR A 199 -4.82 -14.90 -13.23
CA THR A 199 -3.84 -14.75 -14.30
C THR A 199 -3.28 -13.35 -14.19
N VAL A 200 -1.98 -13.25 -13.87
CA VAL A 200 -1.24 -12.00 -13.94
C VAL A 200 -1.23 -11.57 -15.39
N ASP A 201 -1.90 -10.45 -15.70
CA ASP A 201 -1.65 -9.78 -16.97
C ASP A 201 -0.20 -9.32 -16.92
N SER A 202 0.59 -9.79 -17.88
CA SER A 202 2.02 -9.59 -17.90
C SER A 202 2.27 -8.11 -18.20
N GLY A 203 2.33 -7.29 -17.16
CA GLY A 203 2.91 -5.96 -17.23
C GLY A 203 4.25 -6.07 -17.95
N LEU A 204 4.47 -5.18 -18.92
CA LEU A 204 5.69 -5.11 -19.71
C LEU A 204 6.92 -5.04 -18.79
N ASP A 205 7.53 -6.20 -18.51
CA ASP A 205 8.83 -6.28 -17.87
C ASP A 205 9.88 -5.87 -18.90
N LEU A 206 10.09 -4.56 -19.01
CA LEU A 206 11.23 -4.01 -19.72
C LEU A 206 12.47 -4.37 -18.90
N GLY A 207 12.96 -5.59 -19.11
CA GLY A 207 14.18 -6.07 -18.47
C GLY A 207 15.28 -5.02 -18.57
N ARG A 208 16.09 -4.89 -17.52
CA ARG A 208 17.07 -3.81 -17.30
C ARG A 208 17.91 -3.43 -18.55
N THR A 209 18.15 -4.39 -19.46
CA THR A 209 18.80 -4.21 -20.77
C THR A 209 17.98 -3.40 -21.79
N SER A 210 16.65 -3.61 -21.86
CA SER A 210 15.73 -2.88 -22.75
C SER A 210 15.60 -1.40 -22.35
N GLN A 211 15.69 -1.10 -21.05
CA GLN A 211 15.69 0.27 -20.53
C GLN A 211 16.95 1.04 -20.97
N TYR A 212 18.13 0.41 -20.96
CA TYR A 212 19.34 1.02 -21.50
C TYR A 212 19.28 1.18 -23.02
N PHE A 213 18.72 0.23 -23.76
CA PHE A 213 18.50 0.37 -25.21
C PHE A 213 17.57 1.52 -25.56
N LEU A 214 16.49 1.75 -24.79
CA LEU A 214 15.58 2.87 -25.01
C LEU A 214 16.23 4.22 -24.66
N LEU A 215 16.91 4.31 -23.50
CA LEU A 215 17.59 5.54 -23.07
C LEU A 215 18.77 5.91 -23.98
N PHE A 216 19.66 4.97 -24.28
CA PHE A 216 20.83 5.23 -25.14
C PHE A 216 20.47 5.26 -26.63
N GLY A 217 19.54 4.43 -27.08
CA GLY A 217 19.06 4.42 -28.46
C GLY A 217 18.45 5.75 -28.85
N TYR A 218 17.59 6.33 -28.00
CA TYR A 218 16.98 7.63 -28.31
C TYR A 218 17.99 8.78 -28.29
N PHE A 219 18.89 8.83 -27.30
CA PHE A 219 19.88 9.90 -27.16
C PHE A 219 21.05 9.84 -28.16
N ILE A 220 21.34 8.67 -28.75
CA ILE A 220 22.43 8.54 -29.73
C ILE A 220 21.89 8.50 -31.16
N PHE A 221 20.85 7.69 -31.39
CA PHE A 221 20.35 7.46 -32.74
C PHE A 221 19.65 8.69 -33.33
N LEU A 222 18.83 9.38 -32.52
CA LEU A 222 18.11 10.56 -32.99
C LEU A 222 19.06 11.72 -33.34
N PRO A 223 20.06 12.10 -32.50
CA PRO A 223 21.02 13.14 -32.88
C PRO A 223 21.90 12.77 -34.07
N LEU A 224 22.32 11.51 -34.18
CA LEU A 224 23.09 11.05 -35.34
C LEU A 224 22.27 11.06 -36.64
N ALA A 225 20.98 10.69 -36.58
CA ALA A 225 20.08 10.80 -37.71
C ALA A 225 19.92 12.27 -38.15
N PHE A 226 19.71 13.19 -37.21
CA PHE A 226 19.64 14.63 -37.51
C PHE A 226 20.96 15.18 -38.07
N ALA A 227 22.10 14.82 -37.48
CA ALA A 227 23.41 15.20 -37.97
C ALA A 227 23.67 14.65 -39.38
N GLY A 228 23.32 13.38 -39.64
CA GLY A 228 23.45 12.75 -40.94
C GLY A 228 22.60 13.44 -41.99
N ILE A 229 21.31 13.67 -41.72
CA ILE A 229 20.40 14.40 -42.62
C ILE A 229 20.91 15.82 -42.86
N GLY A 230 21.34 16.53 -41.81
CA GLY A 230 21.92 17.87 -41.93
C GLY A 230 23.16 17.91 -42.82
N THR A 231 24.06 16.95 -42.64
CA THR A 231 25.29 16.84 -43.45
C THR A 231 24.96 16.53 -44.92
N LEU A 232 23.99 15.65 -45.16
CA LEU A 232 23.55 15.26 -46.50
C LEU A 232 22.90 16.44 -47.25
N ILE A 233 22.05 17.21 -46.56
CA ILE A 233 21.44 18.44 -47.10
C ILE A 233 22.52 19.49 -47.41
N TRP A 234 23.45 19.72 -46.50
CA TRP A 234 24.55 20.67 -46.69
C TRP A 234 25.44 20.29 -47.89
N TRP A 235 25.73 18.99 -48.06
CA TRP A 235 26.56 18.51 -49.16
C TRP A 235 25.83 18.57 -50.51
N ARG A 236 24.51 18.33 -50.54
CA ARG A 236 23.68 18.55 -51.73
C ARG A 236 23.60 20.02 -52.14
N ARG A 237 23.52 20.94 -51.16
CA ARG A 237 23.51 22.40 -51.40
C ARG A 237 24.84 22.98 -51.87
N ARG A 238 25.96 22.28 -51.67
CA ARG A 238 27.29 22.70 -52.17
C ARG A 238 27.62 22.20 -53.57
N LYS A 239 26.90 21.16 -54.05
CA LYS A 239 27.14 20.52 -55.35
C LYS A 239 26.13 20.93 -56.43
N GLY A 240 25.11 21.71 -56.08
CA GLY A 240 24.23 22.43 -57.00
C GLY A 240 24.37 23.92 -56.78
#